data_AF-A0A1H5W7H5-F1
#
_entry.id   AF-A0A1H5W7H5-F1
#
_cell.length_a   1.000
_cell.length_b   1.000
_cell.length_c   1.000
_cell.angle_alpha   90.00
_cell.angle_beta   90.00
_cell.angle_gamma   90.00
#
_symmetry.space_group_name_H-M   'P 1'
#
loop_
_entity.id
_entity.type
_entity.pdbx_description
1 polymer ?
#
loop_
_entity_poly.entity_id
_entity_poly.type
_entity_poly.pdbx_seq_one_letter_code
_entity_poly.pdbx_strand_id
1 'polypeptide(L)'
;MRRLALPVAVTAMLLPFVAVATPVSATVLADPAPAEVQEIGPGQYSSDDKTFKLSELDVSAGAISRRHGVALAGGDLARPQSAPATRPELGVFGPGWQAEFVGGAINRKLENQNGTIVVSELDEGTSTSYALKSSVSFPDGGGIQTYQATDGSKITETTRWDAAIGAMRTTTAETYVTDLGPLEAGDDTFTNADGTPVSNTDLQLTYTWSRQPGAPSADPWRVTSVGTAAFGKSSISYDGQARISSVKEPATAETPESVTRFTYATATTATGTALGDFAGRLKNITVAYGTDAPQTEASYAYDPNGLLRTVSDPSVGATQATYAYDPVGRLSSIESVNSGGWQLTFPAGAAAPQVTATDLDMPVNGGTTEGAAGVEDPNVDEPPASDFLPDGLDPPQSYPKKCNTGKTWMWYTKSGCSAFSFHGGKFRKPAWKRTASGFKVRGIEYDHCTKSPDRPAKFDFRPACDSHDYGYGLMTNQKKRYKYYLDRNVVRKLDVDTRFYITLRDKVCGGYFILVRGACKKLAKVYYAAVLAFGMP
;
A
#
# COMPACT_ATOMS: atom_id res chain seq x y z
N MET A 1 -28.10 67.51 -36.07
CA MET A 1 -28.63 66.12 -36.06
C MET A 1 -27.64 65.23 -35.30
N ARG A 2 -28.18 64.29 -34.49
CA ARG A 2 -27.52 63.20 -33.72
C ARG A 2 -26.67 63.65 -32.52
N ARG A 3 -27.25 63.76 -31.30
CA ARG A 3 -27.64 62.75 -30.29
C ARG A 3 -26.45 62.04 -29.61
N LEU A 4 -26.17 62.49 -28.37
CA LEU A 4 -25.40 61.81 -27.33
C LEU A 4 -26.12 60.53 -26.86
N ALA A 5 -25.35 59.51 -26.48
CA ALA A 5 -25.83 58.31 -25.78
C ALA A 5 -25.24 58.26 -24.36
N LEU A 6 -26.12 58.09 -23.36
CA LEU A 6 -25.79 57.77 -21.97
C LEU A 6 -25.61 56.26 -21.78
N PRO A 7 -24.78 55.81 -20.82
CA PRO A 7 -24.78 54.43 -20.34
C PRO A 7 -25.84 54.22 -19.25
N VAL A 8 -26.53 53.08 -19.30
CA VAL A 8 -27.51 52.62 -18.30
C VAL A 8 -26.78 51.88 -17.18
N ALA A 9 -27.00 52.32 -15.94
CA ALA A 9 -26.60 51.61 -14.73
C ALA A 9 -27.71 50.63 -14.32
N VAL A 10 -27.36 49.38 -14.03
CA VAL A 10 -28.27 48.37 -13.47
C VAL A 10 -27.95 48.20 -11.98
N THR A 11 -28.89 48.61 -11.14
CA THR A 11 -28.84 48.47 -9.69
C THR A 11 -29.37 47.09 -9.29
N ALA A 12 -28.54 46.25 -8.66
CA ALA A 12 -28.98 44.97 -8.10
C ALA A 12 -29.48 45.15 -6.66
N MET A 13 -30.77 44.87 -6.43
CA MET A 13 -31.38 44.78 -5.10
C MET A 13 -30.96 43.47 -4.39
N LEU A 14 -30.42 43.60 -3.18
CA LEU A 14 -30.21 42.49 -2.24
C LEU A 14 -31.48 42.25 -1.41
N LEU A 15 -32.05 41.05 -1.51
CA LEU A 15 -33.08 40.54 -0.60
C LEU A 15 -32.41 39.60 0.44
N PRO A 16 -32.77 39.67 1.73
CA PRO A 16 -32.23 38.77 2.74
C PRO A 16 -32.96 37.43 2.72
N PHE A 17 -32.23 36.34 2.47
CA PHE A 17 -32.75 34.98 2.65
C PHE A 17 -32.72 34.62 4.14
N VAL A 18 -33.89 34.48 4.75
CA VAL A 18 -34.07 33.79 6.03
C VAL A 18 -34.03 32.29 5.75
N ALA A 19 -33.00 31.60 6.24
CA ALA A 19 -32.88 30.15 6.12
C ALA A 19 -33.83 29.47 7.12
N VAL A 20 -34.89 28.86 6.61
CA VAL A 20 -35.72 27.91 7.37
C VAL A 20 -34.94 26.59 7.42
N ALA A 21 -34.59 26.14 8.62
CA ALA A 21 -33.98 24.83 8.83
C ALA A 21 -34.99 23.72 8.51
N THR A 22 -34.78 23.02 7.40
CA THR A 22 -35.47 21.76 7.11
C THR A 22 -34.77 20.61 7.84
N PRO A 23 -35.51 19.66 8.44
CA PRO A 23 -34.91 18.49 9.06
C PRO A 23 -34.18 17.64 7.99
N VAL A 24 -32.92 17.31 8.26
CA VAL A 24 -32.09 16.45 7.41
C VAL A 24 -32.63 15.04 7.49
N SER A 25 -33.40 14.61 6.50
CA SER A 25 -33.63 13.18 6.24
C SER A 25 -32.29 12.54 5.90
N ALA A 26 -32.04 11.35 6.46
CA ALA A 26 -30.87 10.53 6.21
C ALA A 26 -30.66 10.37 4.69
N THR A 27 -29.74 11.14 4.13
CA THR A 27 -29.30 10.98 2.75
C THR A 27 -28.66 9.62 2.63
N VAL A 28 -29.27 8.75 1.82
CA VAL A 28 -28.61 7.56 1.27
C VAL A 28 -27.31 8.05 0.65
N LEU A 29 -26.17 7.71 1.25
CA LEU A 29 -24.86 8.03 0.68
C LEU A 29 -24.85 7.46 -0.75
N ALA A 30 -24.50 8.25 -1.77
CA ALA A 30 -24.34 7.73 -3.12
C ALA A 30 -23.13 6.77 -3.18
N ASP A 31 -23.11 5.86 -4.16
CA ASP A 31 -21.91 5.05 -4.39
C ASP A 31 -20.75 5.95 -4.84
N PRO A 32 -19.52 5.72 -4.34
CA PRO A 32 -18.37 6.53 -4.72
C PRO A 32 -18.13 6.41 -6.22
N ALA A 33 -17.88 7.56 -6.87
CA ALA A 33 -17.65 7.60 -8.32
C ALA A 33 -16.44 6.74 -8.71
N PRO A 34 -16.56 5.91 -9.77
CA PRO A 34 -15.43 5.14 -10.28
C PRO A 34 -14.39 6.09 -10.90
N ALA A 35 -13.12 5.70 -10.83
CA ALA A 35 -12.05 6.36 -11.57
C ALA A 35 -11.90 5.74 -12.96
N GLU A 36 -11.44 6.54 -13.93
CA GLU A 36 -11.03 6.06 -15.24
C GLU A 36 -9.58 5.51 -15.16
N VAL A 37 -9.46 4.29 -14.64
CA VAL A 37 -8.19 3.57 -14.53
C VAL A 37 -8.14 2.41 -15.51
N GLN A 38 -7.00 2.25 -16.17
CA GLN A 38 -6.72 1.15 -17.08
C GLN A 38 -5.48 0.39 -16.60
N GLU A 39 -5.59 -0.93 -16.44
CA GLU A 39 -4.41 -1.79 -16.31
C GLU A 39 -3.67 -1.84 -17.66
N ILE A 40 -2.40 -1.46 -17.65
CA ILE A 40 -1.52 -1.46 -18.83
C ILE A 40 -0.26 -2.26 -18.45
N GLY A 41 -0.24 -3.53 -18.86
CA GLY A 41 0.86 -4.44 -18.59
C GLY A 41 1.12 -4.57 -17.08
N PRO A 42 2.30 -4.20 -16.58
CA PRO A 42 2.63 -4.36 -15.17
C PRO A 42 2.09 -3.24 -14.27
N GLY A 43 1.55 -2.16 -14.84
CA GLY A 43 1.11 -0.98 -14.09
C GLY A 43 -0.32 -0.56 -14.40
N GLN A 44 -0.72 0.55 -13.79
CA GLN A 44 -2.01 1.20 -13.99
C GLN A 44 -1.81 2.59 -14.56
N TYR A 45 -2.59 2.95 -15.58
CA TYR A 45 -2.71 4.31 -16.05
C TYR A 45 -4.03 4.90 -15.56
N SER A 46 -3.97 6.09 -14.97
CA SER A 46 -5.15 6.85 -14.56
C SER A 46 -5.27 8.06 -15.48
N SER A 47 -6.45 8.23 -16.11
CA SER A 47 -6.70 9.39 -16.97
C SER A 47 -6.92 10.66 -16.16
N ASP A 48 -7.43 10.52 -14.93
CA ASP A 48 -7.67 11.61 -13.98
C ASP A 48 -6.39 12.40 -13.68
N ASP A 49 -5.31 11.69 -13.35
CA ASP A 49 -3.99 12.28 -13.03
C ASP A 49 -2.97 12.16 -14.18
N LYS A 50 -3.39 11.61 -15.33
CA LYS A 50 -2.54 11.36 -16.52
C LYS A 50 -1.22 10.70 -16.18
N THR A 51 -1.24 9.77 -15.22
CA THR A 51 -0.04 9.14 -14.68
C THR A 51 -0.12 7.63 -14.85
N PHE A 52 0.97 7.04 -15.35
CA PHE A 52 1.19 5.60 -15.30
C PHE A 52 1.99 5.25 -14.05
N LYS A 53 1.54 4.28 -13.27
CA LYS A 53 2.16 3.85 -12.00
C LYS A 53 2.40 2.35 -12.02
N LEU A 54 3.64 1.97 -11.74
CA LEU A 54 4.07 0.60 -11.50
C LEU A 54 4.55 0.50 -10.05
N SER A 55 4.10 -0.50 -9.30
CA SER A 55 4.54 -0.76 -7.94
C SER A 55 5.18 -2.14 -7.81
N GLU A 56 6.27 -2.23 -7.06
CA GLU A 56 7.02 -3.46 -6.80
C GLU A 56 7.13 -3.65 -5.28
N LEU A 57 6.87 -4.87 -4.80
CA LEU A 57 7.05 -5.24 -3.38
C LEU A 57 8.47 -5.80 -3.20
N ASP A 58 9.32 -5.11 -2.44
CA ASP A 58 10.68 -5.58 -2.15
C ASP A 58 10.67 -6.58 -0.99
N VAL A 59 10.05 -6.21 0.14
CA VAL A 59 10.05 -7.02 1.38
C VAL A 59 8.68 -6.94 2.06
N SER A 60 8.09 -8.09 2.39
CA SER A 60 6.76 -8.16 3.02
C SER A 60 6.75 -7.63 4.46
N ALA A 61 7.81 -7.85 5.23
CA ALA A 61 7.94 -7.29 6.58
C ALA A 61 8.02 -5.75 6.54
N GLY A 62 7.01 -5.11 7.14
CA GLY A 62 6.85 -3.66 7.07
C GLY A 62 6.35 -3.16 5.71
N ALA A 63 5.86 -4.05 4.84
CA ALA A 63 5.32 -3.73 3.51
C ALA A 63 6.22 -2.76 2.71
N ILE A 64 7.50 -3.11 2.57
CA ILE A 64 8.47 -2.25 1.87
C ILE A 64 8.29 -2.44 0.38
N SER A 65 7.80 -1.39 -0.26
CA SER A 65 7.58 -1.36 -1.70
C SER A 65 8.26 -0.14 -2.31
N ARG A 66 8.13 -0.05 -3.63
CA ARG A 66 8.58 1.09 -4.41
C ARG A 66 7.68 1.29 -5.62
N ARG A 67 7.64 2.52 -6.10
CA ARG A 67 6.81 2.92 -7.23
C ARG A 67 7.64 3.63 -8.28
N HIS A 68 7.39 3.29 -9.54
CA HIS A 68 7.81 4.04 -10.71
C HIS A 68 6.57 4.71 -11.31
N GLY A 69 6.47 6.03 -11.16
CA GLY A 69 5.41 6.84 -11.76
C GLY A 69 5.92 7.53 -13.02
N VAL A 70 5.12 7.64 -14.07
CA VAL A 70 5.42 8.43 -15.28
C VAL A 70 4.26 9.38 -15.50
N ALA A 71 4.53 10.68 -15.51
CA ALA A 71 3.51 11.72 -15.67
C ALA A 71 3.95 12.75 -16.72
N LEU A 72 2.98 13.42 -17.35
CA LEU A 72 3.24 14.56 -18.22
C LEU A 72 3.76 15.75 -17.40
N ALA A 73 4.92 16.28 -17.78
CA ALA A 73 5.48 17.47 -17.15
C ALA A 73 5.17 18.69 -18.00
N GLY A 74 4.25 19.55 -17.57
CA GLY A 74 4.11 20.93 -18.07
C GLY A 74 3.86 21.13 -19.58
N GLY A 75 3.35 20.13 -20.31
CA GLY A 75 3.09 20.21 -21.75
C GLY A 75 4.12 19.52 -22.66
N ASP A 76 5.19 18.96 -22.07
CA ASP A 76 6.26 18.21 -22.75
C ASP A 76 6.20 16.69 -22.48
N LEU A 77 7.12 15.96 -23.13
CA LEU A 77 7.47 14.55 -22.94
C LEU A 77 7.31 14.09 -21.47
N ALA A 78 6.48 13.07 -21.26
CA ALA A 78 6.28 12.45 -19.95
C ALA A 78 7.58 11.91 -19.37
N ARG A 79 7.75 12.10 -18.06
CA ARG A 79 8.98 11.75 -17.34
C ARG A 79 8.68 10.95 -16.08
N PRO A 80 9.66 10.17 -15.58
CA PRO A 80 9.55 9.53 -14.29
C PRO A 80 9.36 10.54 -13.17
N GLN A 81 8.42 10.26 -12.27
CA GLN A 81 8.24 10.98 -11.03
C GLN A 81 9.35 10.56 -10.07
N SER A 82 10.14 11.54 -9.63
CA SER A 82 11.13 11.34 -8.59
C SER A 82 10.61 11.88 -7.27
N ALA A 83 11.09 11.29 -6.16
CA ALA A 83 10.80 11.81 -4.83
C ALA A 83 11.16 13.31 -4.73
N PRO A 84 10.39 14.12 -3.99
CA PRO A 84 10.76 15.51 -3.75
C PRO A 84 12.15 15.61 -3.13
N ALA A 85 12.93 16.62 -3.53
CA ALA A 85 14.30 16.80 -3.01
C ALA A 85 14.33 16.98 -1.48
N THR A 86 13.22 17.43 -0.89
CA THR A 86 13.08 17.57 0.57
C THR A 86 12.82 16.26 1.30
N ARG A 87 12.64 15.16 0.56
CA ARG A 87 12.24 13.83 1.03
C ARG A 87 13.29 12.78 0.61
N PRO A 88 14.53 12.89 1.10
CA PRO A 88 15.62 11.98 0.70
C PRO A 88 15.29 10.51 1.01
N GLU A 89 14.51 10.24 2.04
CA GLU A 89 14.07 8.88 2.38
C GLU A 89 13.18 8.25 1.32
N LEU A 90 12.43 9.06 0.56
CA LEU A 90 11.56 8.55 -0.51
C LEU A 90 12.34 8.31 -1.81
N GLY A 91 13.52 8.92 -1.98
CA GLY A 91 14.34 8.82 -3.19
C GLY A 91 15.45 7.76 -3.12
N VAL A 92 15.41 6.83 -2.17
CA VAL A 92 16.55 5.94 -1.87
C VAL A 92 16.88 4.94 -2.98
N PHE A 93 15.95 4.69 -3.90
CA PHE A 93 16.10 3.74 -5.00
C PHE A 93 16.68 4.33 -6.28
N GLY A 94 16.99 5.61 -6.33
CA GLY A 94 17.50 6.24 -7.55
C GLY A 94 16.48 7.10 -8.29
N PRO A 95 16.91 7.76 -9.37
CA PRO A 95 16.03 8.58 -10.21
C PRO A 95 14.82 7.79 -10.72
N GLY A 96 13.64 8.41 -10.71
CA GLY A 96 12.40 7.81 -11.20
C GLY A 96 11.77 6.74 -10.31
N TRP A 97 12.36 6.43 -9.15
CA TRP A 97 11.77 5.53 -8.17
C TRP A 97 11.46 6.27 -6.88
N GLN A 98 10.28 5.99 -6.33
CA GLN A 98 9.85 6.47 -5.04
C GLN A 98 9.63 5.28 -4.10
N ALA A 99 10.19 5.34 -2.90
CA ALA A 99 9.97 4.32 -1.89
C ALA A 99 8.57 4.43 -1.26
N GLU A 100 8.04 3.28 -0.86
CA GLU A 100 6.78 3.11 -0.17
C GLU A 100 7.00 2.26 1.09
N PHE A 101 7.55 2.87 2.14
CA PHE A 101 7.72 2.20 3.42
C PHE A 101 6.37 2.07 4.13
N VAL A 102 6.14 0.98 4.85
CA VAL A 102 4.87 0.72 5.55
C VAL A 102 3.69 0.74 4.56
N GLY A 103 3.96 0.28 3.33
CA GLY A 103 3.10 0.36 2.16
C GLY A 103 2.68 1.79 1.81
N GLY A 104 3.63 2.73 1.84
CA GLY A 104 3.42 4.11 1.40
C GLY A 104 2.64 4.97 2.40
N ALA A 105 2.22 4.41 3.54
CA ALA A 105 1.45 5.11 4.55
C ALA A 105 2.17 6.36 5.11
N ILE A 106 3.49 6.44 4.97
CA ILE A 106 4.30 7.56 5.48
C ILE A 106 4.75 8.57 4.41
N ASN A 107 4.27 8.43 3.16
CA ASN A 107 4.54 9.36 2.06
C ASN A 107 3.70 10.64 2.20
N ARG A 108 3.91 11.34 3.32
CA ARG A 108 3.06 12.42 3.80
C ARG A 108 3.89 13.59 4.28
N LYS A 109 3.45 14.82 4.04
CA LYS A 109 4.11 16.05 4.49
C LYS A 109 3.21 16.77 5.50
N LEU A 110 3.77 17.24 6.60
CA LEU A 110 3.07 18.07 7.59
C LEU A 110 3.66 19.48 7.57
N GLU A 111 2.81 20.48 7.36
CA GLU A 111 3.16 21.89 7.32
C GLU A 111 2.35 22.67 8.35
N ASN A 112 3.02 23.42 9.21
CA ASN A 112 2.37 24.35 10.13
C ASN A 112 2.33 25.73 9.48
N GLN A 113 1.12 26.20 9.18
CA GLN A 113 0.82 27.47 8.51
C GLN A 113 -0.04 28.33 9.43
N ASN A 114 0.61 29.14 10.27
CA ASN A 114 0.01 30.18 11.12
C ASN A 114 -1.40 29.85 11.66
N GLY A 115 -1.49 28.91 12.61
CA GLY A 115 -2.76 28.50 13.23
C GLY A 115 -3.54 27.43 12.47
N THR A 116 -3.00 26.95 11.33
CA THR A 116 -3.51 25.79 10.60
C THR A 116 -2.39 24.78 10.38
N ILE A 117 -2.68 23.49 10.53
CA ILE A 117 -1.78 22.44 10.05
C ILE A 117 -2.34 21.88 8.75
N VAL A 118 -1.50 21.76 7.73
CA VAL A 118 -1.84 21.11 6.46
C VAL A 118 -1.03 19.82 6.36
N VAL A 119 -1.73 18.70 6.21
CA VAL A 119 -1.11 17.41 5.91
C VAL A 119 -1.39 17.04 4.46
N SER A 120 -0.35 16.80 3.69
CA SER A 120 -0.42 16.47 2.26
C SER A 120 0.02 15.03 2.00
N GLU A 121 -0.79 14.27 1.28
CA GLU A 121 -0.46 12.95 0.75
C GLU A 121 0.40 13.16 -0.51
N LEU A 122 1.71 12.90 -0.42
CA LEU A 122 2.64 13.22 -1.51
C LEU A 122 2.39 12.42 -2.79
N ASP A 123 1.84 11.22 -2.63
CA ASP A 123 1.57 10.28 -3.71
C ASP A 123 0.30 10.60 -4.51
N GLU A 124 -0.63 11.30 -3.87
CA GLU A 124 -1.97 11.60 -4.43
C GLU A 124 -2.15 13.08 -4.75
N GLY A 125 -1.33 13.95 -4.15
CA GLY A 125 -1.49 15.40 -4.28
C GLY A 125 -2.73 15.94 -3.55
N THR A 126 -3.33 15.16 -2.65
CA THR A 126 -4.45 15.57 -1.80
C THR A 126 -3.92 16.12 -0.47
N SER A 127 -4.66 17.05 0.13
CA SER A 127 -4.30 17.66 1.40
C SER A 127 -5.50 17.78 2.32
N THR A 128 -5.26 17.67 3.63
CA THR A 128 -6.24 17.91 4.68
C THR A 128 -5.77 19.08 5.54
N SER A 129 -6.65 20.05 5.76
CA SER A 129 -6.38 21.22 6.60
C SER A 129 -7.04 21.06 7.98
N TYR A 130 -6.26 21.33 9.02
CA TYR A 130 -6.67 21.23 10.43
C TYR A 130 -6.58 22.62 11.06
N ALA A 131 -7.72 23.19 11.43
CA ALA A 131 -7.78 24.51 12.07
C ALA A 131 -7.57 24.38 13.58
N LEU A 132 -6.81 25.30 14.19
CA LEU A 132 -6.61 25.35 15.64
C LEU A 132 -7.96 25.47 16.37
N LYS A 133 -8.18 24.62 17.38
CA LYS A 133 -9.39 24.61 18.21
C LYS A 133 -9.10 24.98 19.66
N SER A 134 -7.98 24.54 20.20
CA SER A 134 -7.57 24.87 21.56
C SER A 134 -6.05 24.95 21.68
N SER A 135 -5.58 25.76 22.63
CA SER A 135 -4.18 25.89 22.99
C SER A 135 -4.09 26.02 24.51
N VAL A 136 -3.30 25.18 25.14
CA VAL A 136 -3.06 25.15 26.59
C VAL A 136 -1.56 25.22 26.82
N SER A 137 -1.07 26.28 27.46
CA SER A 137 0.35 26.42 27.78
C SER A 137 0.71 25.63 29.04
N PHE A 138 1.91 25.06 29.07
CA PHE A 138 2.47 24.50 30.31
C PHE A 138 3.13 25.60 31.15
N PRO A 139 3.15 25.47 32.49
CA PRO A 139 3.84 26.43 33.37
C PRO A 139 5.34 26.57 33.04
N ASP A 140 6.00 25.46 32.68
CA ASP A 140 7.44 25.40 32.42
C ASP A 140 7.82 25.72 30.95
N GLY A 141 6.88 26.27 30.19
CA GLY A 141 7.03 26.56 28.76
C GLY A 141 6.53 25.43 27.84
N GLY A 142 6.23 25.80 26.59
CA GLY A 142 5.54 24.91 25.65
C GLY A 142 4.04 24.79 25.94
N GLY A 143 3.43 23.69 25.50
CA GLY A 143 1.99 23.50 25.62
C GLY A 143 1.43 22.38 24.77
N ILE A 144 0.10 22.26 24.78
CA ILE A 144 -0.69 21.38 23.92
C ILE A 144 -1.54 22.27 23.02
N GLN A 145 -1.47 22.02 21.72
CA GLN A 145 -2.38 22.62 20.74
C GLN A 145 -3.18 21.50 20.06
N THR A 146 -4.49 21.68 19.98
CA THR A 146 -5.37 20.74 19.30
C THR A 146 -5.99 21.41 18.09
N TYR A 147 -5.84 20.77 16.95
CA TYR A 147 -6.38 21.17 15.67
C TYR A 147 -7.42 20.15 15.20
N GLN A 148 -8.36 20.59 14.38
CA GLN A 148 -9.42 19.73 13.85
C GLN A 148 -9.72 20.07 12.39
N ALA A 149 -9.84 19.04 11.58
CA ALA A 149 -10.31 19.12 10.20
C ALA A 149 -11.84 19.08 10.12
N THR A 150 -12.39 19.37 8.95
CA THR A 150 -13.84 19.42 8.72
C THR A 150 -14.54 18.07 8.89
N ASP A 151 -13.82 16.98 8.63
CA ASP A 151 -14.28 15.59 8.81
C ASP A 151 -14.24 15.14 10.29
N GLY A 152 -13.79 16.01 11.20
CA GLY A 152 -13.63 15.72 12.62
C GLY A 152 -12.28 15.11 13.01
N SER A 153 -11.43 14.77 12.04
CA SER A 153 -10.06 14.28 12.28
C SER A 153 -9.26 15.32 13.06
N LYS A 154 -8.34 14.86 13.91
CA LYS A 154 -7.64 15.72 14.87
C LYS A 154 -6.14 15.65 14.74
N ILE A 155 -5.49 16.76 15.05
CA ILE A 155 -4.05 16.82 15.29
C ILE A 155 -3.83 17.39 16.68
N THR A 156 -3.05 16.70 17.51
CA THR A 156 -2.60 17.18 18.81
C THR A 156 -1.08 17.40 18.75
N GLU A 157 -0.67 18.65 18.80
CA GLU A 157 0.73 19.06 18.92
C GLU A 157 1.07 19.23 20.40
N THR A 158 2.11 18.55 20.87
CA THR A 158 2.61 18.66 22.25
C THR A 158 4.06 19.14 22.22
N THR A 159 4.31 20.29 22.84
CA THR A 159 5.65 20.88 22.98
C THR A 159 6.06 20.88 24.45
N ARG A 160 7.15 20.19 24.79
CA ARG A 160 7.68 20.07 26.15
C ARG A 160 9.19 20.22 26.18
N TRP A 161 9.75 20.64 27.31
CA TRP A 161 11.19 20.64 27.52
C TRP A 161 11.71 19.19 27.51
N ASP A 162 12.71 18.92 26.67
CA ASP A 162 13.40 17.64 26.62
C ASP A 162 14.83 17.83 27.13
N ALA A 163 15.07 17.35 28.37
CA ALA A 163 16.34 17.49 29.06
C ALA A 163 17.50 16.74 28.37
N ALA A 164 17.21 15.69 27.60
CA ALA A 164 18.24 14.92 26.91
C ALA A 164 18.85 15.71 25.74
N ILE A 165 18.07 16.59 25.11
CA ILE A 165 18.55 17.47 24.03
C ILE A 165 18.76 18.93 24.48
N GLY A 166 18.38 19.27 25.72
CA GLY A 166 18.50 20.62 26.27
C GLY A 166 17.67 21.66 25.52
N ALA A 167 16.51 21.28 24.98
CA ALA A 167 15.67 22.14 24.15
C ALA A 167 14.19 21.74 24.22
N MET A 168 13.31 22.63 23.75
CA MET A 168 11.90 22.28 23.54
C MET A 168 11.77 21.28 22.39
N ARG A 169 11.05 20.19 22.65
CA ARG A 169 10.71 19.16 21.67
C ARG A 169 9.22 19.18 21.40
N THR A 170 8.88 19.20 20.11
CA THR A 170 7.49 19.10 19.65
C THR A 170 7.26 17.74 19.01
N THR A 171 6.20 17.06 19.45
CA THR A 171 5.69 15.83 18.86
C THR A 171 4.22 16.02 18.50
N THR A 172 3.79 15.43 17.40
CA THR A 172 2.44 15.63 16.89
C THR A 172 1.76 14.29 16.68
N ALA A 173 0.52 14.14 17.15
CA ALA A 173 -0.31 12.97 16.90
C ALA A 173 -1.48 13.37 16.00
N GLU A 174 -1.56 12.82 14.81
CA GLU A 174 -2.66 12.98 13.87
C GLU A 174 -3.55 11.73 13.95
N THR A 175 -4.84 11.91 14.18
CA THR A 175 -5.81 10.82 14.31
C THR A 175 -6.95 11.05 13.34
N TYR A 176 -7.19 10.05 12.49
CA TYR A 176 -8.28 10.08 11.53
C TYR A 176 -9.58 9.56 12.12
N VAL A 177 -10.68 10.24 11.82
CA VAL A 177 -12.00 9.66 12.02
C VAL A 177 -12.13 8.47 11.08
N THR A 178 -12.40 7.30 11.65
CA THR A 178 -12.71 6.09 10.89
C THR A 178 -14.21 5.94 10.83
N ASP A 179 -14.79 6.33 9.70
CA ASP A 179 -16.20 6.12 9.40
C ASP A 179 -16.33 4.89 8.49
N LEU A 180 -17.00 3.86 9.00
CA LEU A 180 -17.31 2.63 8.27
C LEU A 180 -18.60 2.77 7.44
N GLY A 181 -19.32 3.89 7.56
CA GLY A 181 -20.64 4.05 6.99
C GLY A 181 -21.69 3.10 7.59
N PRO A 182 -22.93 3.13 7.09
CA PRO A 182 -23.92 2.13 7.43
C PRO A 182 -23.52 0.77 6.87
N LEU A 183 -23.56 -0.27 7.71
CA LEU A 183 -23.28 -1.63 7.30
C LEU A 183 -24.49 -2.26 6.61
N GLU A 184 -24.25 -3.10 5.60
CA GLU A 184 -25.32 -3.86 4.96
C GLU A 184 -25.90 -4.90 5.95
N ALA A 185 -27.17 -5.27 5.78
CA ALA A 185 -27.80 -6.22 6.70
C ALA A 185 -27.13 -7.60 6.60
N GLY A 186 -26.59 -8.08 7.72
CA GLY A 186 -25.84 -9.34 7.77
C GLY A 186 -24.34 -9.20 7.51
N ASP A 187 -23.86 -7.97 7.29
CA ASP A 187 -22.43 -7.65 7.22
C ASP A 187 -21.80 -7.61 8.62
N ASP A 188 -20.52 -7.97 8.69
CA ASP A 188 -19.78 -8.11 9.93
C ASP A 188 -19.27 -6.75 10.44
N THR A 189 -18.92 -6.72 11.73
CA THR A 189 -18.18 -5.61 12.33
C THR A 189 -16.78 -6.07 12.66
N PHE A 190 -15.86 -5.12 12.88
CA PHE A 190 -14.56 -5.45 13.42
C PHE A 190 -14.71 -6.15 14.76
N THR A 191 -14.17 -7.37 14.88
CA THR A 191 -14.11 -8.09 16.15
C THR A 191 -12.69 -8.56 16.45
N ASN A 192 -12.36 -8.62 17.74
CA ASN A 192 -11.09 -9.19 18.20
C ASN A 192 -11.07 -10.72 18.01
N ALA A 193 -9.94 -11.34 18.34
CA ALA A 193 -9.79 -12.79 18.27
C ALA A 193 -10.88 -13.55 19.06
N ASP A 194 -11.32 -13.01 20.19
CA ASP A 194 -12.38 -13.56 21.06
C ASP A 194 -13.82 -13.24 20.61
N GLY A 195 -13.98 -12.52 19.50
CA GLY A 195 -15.29 -12.12 18.96
C GLY A 195 -15.87 -10.85 19.57
N THR A 196 -15.16 -10.17 20.48
CA THR A 196 -15.62 -8.89 21.03
C THR A 196 -15.56 -7.78 19.97
N PRO A 197 -16.60 -6.94 19.82
CA PRO A 197 -16.59 -5.81 18.88
C PRO A 197 -15.48 -4.79 19.20
N VAL A 198 -14.80 -4.32 18.16
CA VAL A 198 -13.81 -3.24 18.24
C VAL A 198 -14.51 -1.90 18.03
N SER A 199 -14.24 -0.93 18.90
CA SER A 199 -14.85 0.39 18.79
C SER A 199 -14.29 1.20 17.62
N ASN A 200 -15.11 2.08 17.00
CA ASN A 200 -14.62 2.99 15.95
C ASN A 200 -13.47 3.89 16.44
N THR A 201 -13.41 4.19 17.73
CA THR A 201 -12.30 4.93 18.35
C THR A 201 -10.99 4.14 18.29
N ASP A 202 -11.04 2.84 18.59
CA ASP A 202 -9.85 1.99 18.60
C ASP A 202 -9.37 1.65 17.19
N LEU A 203 -10.26 1.75 16.19
CA LEU A 203 -9.93 1.64 14.76
C LEU A 203 -9.27 2.90 14.20
N GLN A 204 -9.29 4.04 14.91
CA GLN A 204 -8.78 5.30 14.37
C GLN A 204 -7.30 5.19 14.01
N LEU A 205 -7.02 5.35 12.71
CA LEU A 205 -5.67 5.37 12.21
C LEU A 205 -4.95 6.60 12.77
N THR A 206 -3.86 6.36 13.50
CA THR A 206 -3.09 7.37 14.20
C THR A 206 -1.67 7.41 13.65
N TYR A 207 -1.22 8.60 13.26
CA TYR A 207 0.14 8.91 12.86
C TYR A 207 0.83 9.69 13.97
N THR A 208 2.01 9.26 14.38
CA THR A 208 2.89 10.06 15.24
C THR A 208 3.98 10.68 14.41
N TRP A 209 4.17 11.98 14.58
CA TRP A 209 5.10 12.80 13.84
C TRP A 209 6.14 13.40 14.77
N SER A 210 7.37 13.47 14.29
CA SER A 210 8.43 14.23 14.95
C SER A 210 9.38 14.84 13.93
N ARG A 211 10.02 15.94 14.33
CA ARG A 211 11.06 16.59 13.52
C ARG A 211 12.32 15.73 13.52
N GLN A 212 12.86 15.43 12.34
CA GLN A 212 14.05 14.59 12.22
C GLN A 212 15.32 15.42 12.04
N PRO A 213 16.41 15.09 12.75
CA PRO A 213 17.74 15.60 12.42
C PRO A 213 18.11 15.26 10.97
N GLY A 214 18.76 16.19 10.27
CA GLY A 214 19.13 16.02 8.86
C GLY A 214 17.99 16.29 7.86
N ALA A 215 16.74 16.42 8.31
CA ALA A 215 15.65 16.84 7.44
C ALA A 215 15.76 18.34 7.12
N PRO A 216 15.42 18.78 5.90
CA PRO A 216 15.41 20.19 5.55
C PRO A 216 14.51 21.02 6.47
N SER A 217 14.92 22.24 6.80
CA SER A 217 14.15 23.14 7.68
C SER A 217 12.75 23.46 7.15
N ALA A 218 12.58 23.49 5.82
CA ALA A 218 11.31 23.71 5.14
C ALA A 218 10.37 22.48 5.14
N ASP A 219 10.89 21.30 5.46
CA ASP A 219 10.13 20.04 5.49
C ASP A 219 10.71 19.10 6.58
N PRO A 220 10.61 19.48 7.88
CA PRO A 220 11.35 18.81 8.94
C PRO A 220 10.62 17.60 9.53
N TRP A 221 9.31 17.48 9.28
CA TRP A 221 8.45 16.50 9.93
C TRP A 221 8.49 15.15 9.22
N ARG A 222 8.58 14.07 10.01
CA ARG A 222 8.44 12.69 9.52
C ARG A 222 7.54 11.88 10.44
N VAL A 223 6.84 10.92 9.87
CA VAL A 223 6.06 9.94 10.63
C VAL A 223 7.02 8.95 11.30
N THR A 224 6.94 8.81 12.62
CA THR A 224 7.70 7.84 13.41
C THR A 224 6.86 6.68 13.89
N SER A 225 5.53 6.75 13.76
CA SER A 225 4.65 5.61 14.03
C SER A 225 3.33 5.74 13.28
N VAL A 226 2.75 4.62 12.86
CA VAL A 226 1.43 4.56 12.23
C VAL A 226 0.72 3.25 12.61
N GLY A 227 -0.58 3.33 12.92
CA GLY A 227 -1.42 2.16 13.18
C GLY A 227 -2.66 2.53 13.98
N THR A 228 -3.32 1.55 14.57
CA THR A 228 -4.55 1.74 15.35
C THR A 228 -4.31 1.39 16.82
N ALA A 229 -5.26 1.74 17.71
CA ALA A 229 -5.17 1.28 19.09
C ALA A 229 -5.49 -0.22 19.19
N ALA A 230 -6.45 -0.69 18.40
CA ALA A 230 -6.90 -2.08 18.39
C ALA A 230 -5.85 -3.08 17.89
N PHE A 231 -5.07 -2.71 16.88
CA PHE A 231 -4.23 -3.65 16.12
C PHE A 231 -2.73 -3.35 16.23
N GLY A 232 -2.34 -2.39 17.08
CA GLY A 232 -0.96 -1.98 17.24
C GLY A 232 -0.46 -1.02 16.17
N LYS A 233 0.81 -0.64 16.29
CA LYS A 233 1.44 0.41 15.47
C LYS A 233 2.82 0.02 15.01
N SER A 234 3.07 0.20 13.72
CA SER A 234 4.41 0.18 13.14
C SER A 234 5.21 1.34 13.70
N SER A 235 6.50 1.12 13.99
CA SER A 235 7.45 2.14 14.45
C SER A 235 8.54 2.37 13.41
N ILE A 236 8.85 3.63 13.12
CA ILE A 236 9.80 4.04 12.08
C ILE A 236 10.91 4.85 12.73
N SER A 237 12.15 4.44 12.48
CA SER A 237 13.37 5.14 12.91
C SER A 237 14.10 5.74 11.73
N TYR A 238 14.80 6.84 11.98
CA TYR A 238 15.55 7.59 10.97
C TYR A 238 17.05 7.65 11.33
N ASP A 239 17.90 7.75 10.32
CA ASP A 239 19.33 8.04 10.48
C ASP A 239 19.58 9.56 10.57
N GLY A 240 20.85 9.95 10.74
CA GLY A 240 21.25 11.36 10.84
C GLY A 240 21.06 12.19 9.55
N GLN A 241 20.67 11.56 8.44
CA GLN A 241 20.34 12.22 7.16
C GLN A 241 18.83 12.24 6.91
N ALA A 242 18.03 11.95 7.94
CA ALA A 242 16.57 11.79 7.87
C ALA A 242 16.11 10.72 6.85
N ARG A 243 16.94 9.72 6.56
CA ARG A 243 16.53 8.51 5.84
C ARG A 243 16.06 7.47 6.82
N ILE A 244 15.17 6.57 6.41
CA ILE A 244 14.66 5.53 7.32
C ILE A 244 15.78 4.54 7.61
N SER A 245 16.06 4.27 8.88
CA SER A 245 17.06 3.30 9.33
C SER A 245 16.42 1.96 9.67
N SER A 246 15.20 1.97 10.21
CA SER A 246 14.44 0.75 10.45
C SER A 246 12.93 0.96 10.52
N VAL A 247 12.19 -0.07 10.16
CA VAL A 247 10.76 -0.25 10.45
C VAL A 247 10.62 -1.42 11.40
N LYS A 248 9.83 -1.26 12.46
CA LYS A 248 9.53 -2.29 13.44
C LYS A 248 8.02 -2.53 13.49
N GLU A 249 7.61 -3.77 13.27
CA GLU A 249 6.24 -4.22 13.50
C GLU A 249 6.17 -4.97 14.84
N PRO A 250 5.20 -4.66 15.71
CA PRO A 250 5.08 -5.31 17.01
C PRO A 250 4.76 -6.81 16.87
N ALA A 251 5.11 -7.59 17.89
CA ALA A 251 4.65 -8.97 17.99
C ALA A 251 3.13 -9.01 18.15
N THR A 252 2.51 -10.02 17.54
CA THR A 252 1.09 -10.36 17.66
C THR A 252 0.97 -11.80 18.17
N ALA A 253 -0.24 -12.34 18.29
CA ALA A 253 -0.43 -13.68 18.86
C ALA A 253 0.31 -14.79 18.08
N GLU A 254 0.35 -14.68 16.76
CA GLU A 254 0.92 -15.71 15.85
C GLU A 254 2.08 -15.19 14.99
N THR A 255 2.32 -13.88 14.97
CA THR A 255 3.41 -13.26 14.20
C THR A 255 4.42 -12.67 15.19
N PRO A 256 5.67 -13.14 15.22
CA PRO A 256 6.68 -12.53 16.05
C PRO A 256 6.93 -11.08 15.62
N GLU A 257 7.51 -10.29 16.53
CA GLU A 257 8.03 -8.96 16.21
C GLU A 257 8.91 -9.03 14.95
N SER A 258 8.81 -8.05 14.06
CA SER A 258 9.75 -7.94 12.94
C SER A 258 10.48 -6.62 12.96
N VAL A 259 11.78 -6.66 12.66
CA VAL A 259 12.63 -5.47 12.53
C VAL A 259 13.29 -5.48 11.16
N THR A 260 12.81 -4.62 10.28
CA THR A 260 13.35 -4.38 8.94
C THR A 260 14.35 -3.23 9.01
N ARG A 261 15.61 -3.46 8.64
CA ARG A 261 16.69 -2.45 8.65
C ARG A 261 17.16 -2.13 7.24
N PHE A 262 17.52 -0.87 7.04
CA PHE A 262 17.91 -0.32 5.74
C PHE A 262 19.38 0.10 5.80
N THR A 263 20.20 -0.50 4.94
CA THR A 263 21.62 -0.17 4.83
C THR A 263 21.84 0.62 3.56
N TYR A 264 22.42 1.82 3.68
CA TYR A 264 22.73 2.68 2.54
C TYR A 264 24.20 2.58 2.15
N ALA A 265 24.49 2.61 0.85
CA ALA A 265 25.85 2.61 0.34
C ALA A 265 26.58 3.92 0.72
N THR A 266 27.81 3.80 1.20
CA THR A 266 28.67 4.95 1.53
C THR A 266 29.60 5.36 0.38
N ALA A 267 29.80 4.48 -0.60
CA ALA A 267 30.64 4.71 -1.77
C ALA A 267 29.98 4.11 -3.03
N THR A 268 30.32 4.66 -4.19
CA THR A 268 29.87 4.13 -5.48
C THR A 268 30.88 3.10 -5.98
N THR A 269 30.42 1.86 -6.20
CA THR A 269 31.22 0.79 -6.82
C THR A 269 30.76 0.47 -8.24
N ALA A 270 29.61 0.99 -8.68
CA ALA A 270 29.14 0.88 -10.06
C ALA A 270 30.10 1.58 -11.05
N THR A 271 30.39 0.92 -12.17
CA THR A 271 31.28 1.41 -13.24
C THR A 271 30.62 1.24 -14.61
N GLY A 272 31.20 1.83 -15.67
CA GLY A 272 30.63 1.75 -17.03
C GLY A 272 30.46 0.32 -17.55
N THR A 273 31.15 -0.66 -16.94
CA THR A 273 31.14 -2.06 -17.34
C THR A 273 30.57 -3.01 -16.28
N ALA A 274 30.25 -2.53 -15.08
CA ALA A 274 29.77 -3.37 -13.99
C ALA A 274 28.75 -2.64 -13.10
N LEU A 275 27.65 -3.33 -12.78
CA LEU A 275 26.68 -2.86 -11.80
C LEU A 275 27.29 -2.93 -10.39
N GLY A 276 26.85 -2.05 -9.50
CA GLY A 276 27.34 -2.03 -8.13
C GLY A 276 26.54 -1.11 -7.21
N ASP A 277 27.11 -0.81 -6.04
CA ASP A 277 26.58 0.16 -5.09
C ASP A 277 26.66 1.57 -5.69
N PHE A 278 25.73 2.45 -5.30
CA PHE A 278 25.80 3.89 -5.59
C PHE A 278 25.66 4.68 -4.30
N ALA A 279 26.62 5.56 -4.02
CA ALA A 279 26.69 6.30 -2.75
C ALA A 279 25.36 7.04 -2.44
N GLY A 280 24.87 6.86 -1.22
CA GLY A 280 23.61 7.45 -0.74
C GLY A 280 22.35 6.66 -1.08
N ARG A 281 22.41 5.66 -1.97
CA ARG A 281 21.27 4.80 -2.32
C ARG A 281 21.17 3.59 -1.39
N LEU A 282 19.99 2.97 -1.37
CA LEU A 282 19.75 1.78 -0.57
C LEU A 282 20.59 0.63 -1.12
N LYS A 283 21.39 -0.02 -0.27
CA LYS A 283 22.22 -1.15 -0.63
C LYS A 283 21.49 -2.47 -0.34
N ASN A 284 21.06 -2.64 0.91
CA ASN A 284 20.42 -3.86 1.38
C ASN A 284 19.25 -3.55 2.32
N ILE A 285 18.27 -4.45 2.33
CA ILE A 285 17.26 -4.59 3.38
C ILE A 285 17.52 -5.89 4.13
N THR A 286 17.59 -5.80 5.46
CA THR A 286 17.68 -6.99 6.32
C THR A 286 16.49 -7.08 7.25
N VAL A 287 15.95 -8.28 7.44
CA VAL A 287 14.79 -8.52 8.31
C VAL A 287 15.18 -9.50 9.41
N ALA A 288 14.77 -9.20 10.64
CA ALA A 288 14.81 -10.15 11.76
C ALA A 288 13.39 -10.40 12.27
N TYR A 289 13.06 -11.66 12.53
CA TYR A 289 11.78 -12.09 13.09
C TYR A 289 12.01 -12.64 14.50
N GLY A 290 11.41 -12.00 15.52
CA GLY A 290 11.60 -12.36 16.91
C GLY A 290 13.08 -12.37 17.31
N THR A 291 13.59 -13.54 17.68
CA THR A 291 14.99 -13.75 18.06
C THR A 291 15.86 -14.28 16.92
N ASP A 292 15.30 -14.47 15.73
CA ASP A 292 16.02 -15.03 14.59
C ASP A 292 17.12 -14.07 14.10
N ALA A 293 18.20 -14.66 13.58
CA ALA A 293 19.29 -13.90 13.00
C ALA A 293 18.80 -13.10 11.78
N PRO A 294 19.17 -11.80 11.64
CA PRO A 294 18.76 -11.01 10.50
C PRO A 294 19.16 -11.64 9.16
N GLN A 295 18.23 -11.73 8.22
CA GLN A 295 18.46 -12.19 6.84
C GLN A 295 18.43 -11.00 5.89
N THR A 296 19.26 -11.03 4.83
CA THR A 296 19.19 -10.04 3.76
C THR A 296 18.18 -10.50 2.73
N GLU A 297 17.02 -9.84 2.68
CA GLU A 297 15.90 -10.21 1.79
C GLU A 297 15.86 -9.37 0.51
N ALA A 298 16.58 -8.26 0.47
CA ALA A 298 16.76 -7.47 -0.75
C ALA A 298 18.15 -6.84 -0.82
N SER A 299 18.76 -6.91 -2.00
CA SER A 299 19.99 -6.20 -2.36
C SER A 299 19.82 -5.51 -3.71
N TYR A 300 20.39 -4.31 -3.83
CA TYR A 300 20.21 -3.43 -4.98
C TYR A 300 21.53 -3.20 -5.70
N ALA A 301 21.51 -3.26 -7.03
CA ALA A 301 22.65 -2.84 -7.84
C ALA A 301 22.23 -1.79 -8.88
N TYR A 302 23.09 -0.80 -9.03
CA TYR A 302 22.90 0.39 -9.82
C TYR A 302 23.92 0.44 -10.96
N ASP A 303 23.62 1.22 -11.98
CA ASP A 303 24.62 1.65 -12.95
C ASP A 303 25.35 2.93 -12.48
N PRO A 304 26.38 3.42 -13.21
CA PRO A 304 27.14 4.61 -12.82
C PRO A 304 26.35 5.90 -12.74
N ASN A 305 25.13 5.95 -13.30
CA ASN A 305 24.24 7.10 -13.21
C ASN A 305 23.29 7.00 -12.02
N GLY A 306 23.39 5.92 -11.23
CA GLY A 306 22.54 5.67 -10.08
C GLY A 306 21.14 5.21 -10.43
N LEU A 307 20.91 4.75 -11.67
CA LEU A 307 19.67 4.08 -12.05
C LEU A 307 19.70 2.65 -11.51
N LEU A 308 18.59 2.22 -10.92
CA LEU A 308 18.46 0.89 -10.35
C LEU A 308 18.33 -0.16 -11.44
N ARG A 309 19.25 -1.12 -11.51
CA ARG A 309 19.28 -2.11 -12.59
C ARG A 309 18.84 -3.49 -12.15
N THR A 310 19.16 -3.88 -10.92
CA THR A 310 18.79 -5.20 -10.39
C THR A 310 18.37 -5.15 -8.94
N VAL A 311 17.44 -6.03 -8.58
CA VAL A 311 17.09 -6.40 -7.21
C VAL A 311 17.26 -7.89 -7.09
N SER A 312 17.93 -8.34 -6.04
CA SER A 312 18.08 -9.75 -5.71
C SER A 312 17.63 -10.01 -4.28
N ASP A 313 17.22 -11.24 -4.00
CA ASP A 313 16.99 -11.77 -2.67
C ASP A 313 18.14 -12.74 -2.32
N PRO A 314 19.16 -12.27 -1.56
CA PRO A 314 20.26 -13.13 -1.15
C PRO A 314 19.84 -14.29 -0.25
N SER A 315 18.74 -14.17 0.50
CA SER A 315 18.28 -15.21 1.43
C SER A 315 17.87 -16.50 0.72
N VAL A 316 17.42 -16.38 -0.53
CA VAL A 316 17.03 -17.52 -1.39
C VAL A 316 17.85 -17.62 -2.69
N GLY A 317 18.86 -16.76 -2.86
CA GLY A 317 19.72 -16.74 -4.04
C GLY A 317 19.00 -16.43 -5.35
N ALA A 318 17.94 -15.62 -5.31
CA ALA A 318 17.09 -15.33 -6.46
C ALA A 318 17.25 -13.89 -6.97
N THR A 319 17.16 -13.69 -8.29
CA THR A 319 16.95 -12.34 -8.84
C THR A 319 15.47 -12.01 -8.71
N GLN A 320 15.15 -10.94 -7.99
CA GLN A 320 13.77 -10.47 -7.83
C GLN A 320 13.33 -9.63 -9.03
N ALA A 321 14.21 -8.75 -9.52
CA ALA A 321 13.87 -7.92 -10.68
C ALA A 321 15.09 -7.38 -11.44
N THR A 322 14.91 -7.14 -12.74
CA THR A 322 15.84 -6.45 -13.64
C THR A 322 15.13 -5.32 -14.37
N TYR A 323 15.85 -4.25 -14.67
CA TYR A 323 15.30 -3.04 -15.30
C TYR A 323 16.20 -2.48 -16.40
N ALA A 324 15.54 -2.02 -17.45
CA ALA A 324 16.13 -1.15 -18.47
C ALA A 324 15.33 0.15 -18.58
N TYR A 325 16.01 1.21 -18.99
CA TYR A 325 15.44 2.54 -19.10
C TYR A 325 15.64 3.11 -20.50
N ASP A 326 14.70 3.93 -20.93
CA ASP A 326 14.86 4.78 -22.10
C ASP A 326 15.77 6.00 -21.77
N PRO A 327 16.16 6.81 -22.78
CA PRO A 327 17.05 7.95 -22.57
C PRO A 327 16.54 9.03 -21.61
N VAL A 328 15.25 9.05 -21.27
CA VAL A 328 14.67 10.01 -20.31
C VAL A 328 14.34 9.36 -18.96
N GLY A 329 14.81 8.13 -18.74
CA GLY A 329 14.74 7.42 -17.47
C GLY A 329 13.42 6.69 -17.22
N ARG A 330 12.52 6.58 -18.20
CA ARG A 330 11.31 5.75 -18.08
C ARG A 330 11.70 4.30 -18.25
N LEU A 331 11.04 3.39 -17.53
CA LEU A 331 11.25 1.96 -17.73
C LEU A 331 10.91 1.55 -19.16
N SER A 332 11.90 1.02 -19.88
CA SER A 332 11.72 0.41 -21.21
C SER A 332 11.57 -1.11 -21.12
N SER A 333 12.10 -1.73 -20.07
CA SER A 333 11.94 -3.15 -19.80
C SER A 333 11.93 -3.42 -18.30
N ILE A 334 11.12 -4.40 -17.90
CA ILE A 334 11.10 -4.98 -16.57
C ILE A 334 11.00 -6.49 -16.68
N GLU A 335 11.83 -7.21 -15.94
CA GLU A 335 11.57 -8.61 -15.60
C GLU A 335 11.52 -8.68 -14.09
N SER A 336 10.40 -9.10 -13.52
CA SER A 336 10.22 -9.09 -12.08
C SER A 336 9.38 -10.26 -11.58
N VAL A 337 9.73 -10.79 -10.42
CA VAL A 337 8.89 -11.75 -9.69
C VAL A 337 7.55 -11.14 -9.29
N ASN A 338 7.43 -9.80 -9.19
CA ASN A 338 6.22 -9.04 -8.85
C ASN A 338 5.39 -8.58 -10.05
N SER A 339 6.02 -8.32 -11.19
CA SER A 339 5.30 -7.79 -12.35
C SER A 339 5.30 -8.69 -13.58
N GLY A 340 6.13 -9.74 -13.60
CA GLY A 340 6.40 -10.51 -14.82
C GLY A 340 7.35 -9.77 -15.76
N GLY A 341 7.56 -10.34 -16.95
CA GLY A 341 8.38 -9.76 -18.01
C GLY A 341 7.60 -8.86 -18.98
N TRP A 342 8.05 -7.62 -19.16
CA TRP A 342 7.43 -6.63 -20.05
C TRP A 342 8.45 -5.77 -20.78
N GLN A 343 8.15 -5.46 -22.04
CA GLN A 343 8.68 -4.31 -22.77
C GLN A 343 7.67 -3.17 -22.74
N LEU A 344 8.15 -1.95 -22.55
CA LEU A 344 7.36 -0.72 -22.49
C LEU A 344 7.90 0.28 -23.50
N THR A 345 7.03 0.81 -24.35
CA THR A 345 7.34 1.88 -25.31
C THR A 345 6.34 3.01 -25.17
N PHE A 346 6.81 4.24 -25.00
CA PHE A 346 5.94 5.40 -24.77
C PHE A 346 5.76 6.23 -26.05
N PRO A 347 4.61 6.14 -26.74
CA PRO A 347 4.38 6.83 -28.01
C PRO A 347 4.26 8.34 -27.82
N ALA A 348 4.84 9.12 -28.72
CA ALA A 348 4.72 10.60 -28.77
C ALA A 348 4.96 11.31 -27.42
N GLY A 349 5.80 10.72 -26.57
CA GLY A 349 6.06 11.23 -25.23
C GLY A 349 4.92 11.12 -24.22
N ALA A 350 3.94 10.25 -24.45
CA ALA A 350 2.85 9.98 -23.52
C ALA A 350 3.32 9.36 -22.20
N ALA A 351 2.49 9.50 -21.17
CA ALA A 351 2.66 8.80 -19.89
C ALA A 351 2.16 7.35 -19.95
N ALA A 352 1.16 7.04 -20.78
CA ALA A 352 0.68 5.67 -21.00
C ALA A 352 1.63 4.91 -21.95
N PRO A 353 2.22 3.78 -21.53
CA PRO A 353 3.03 2.96 -22.41
C PRO A 353 2.17 2.09 -23.33
N GLN A 354 2.70 1.75 -24.49
CA GLN A 354 2.38 0.51 -25.19
C GLN A 354 3.24 -0.60 -24.60
N VAL A 355 2.63 -1.76 -24.34
CA VAL A 355 3.30 -2.85 -23.63
C VAL A 355 3.25 -4.13 -24.44
N THR A 356 4.31 -4.91 -24.34
CA THR A 356 4.37 -6.28 -24.87
C THR A 356 4.93 -7.16 -23.78
N ALA A 357 4.22 -8.23 -23.43
CA ALA A 357 4.74 -9.21 -22.50
C ALA A 357 5.94 -9.91 -23.16
N THR A 358 7.08 -9.96 -22.47
CA THR A 358 8.23 -10.78 -22.94
C THR A 358 8.05 -12.24 -22.61
N ASP A 359 7.04 -12.54 -21.81
CA ASP A 359 6.64 -13.83 -21.31
C ASP A 359 5.21 -14.13 -21.79
N LEU A 360 4.99 -15.21 -22.54
CA LEU A 360 3.69 -15.58 -23.10
C LEU A 360 2.58 -15.64 -22.03
N ASP A 361 1.50 -14.91 -22.35
CA ASP A 361 0.09 -14.97 -21.96
C ASP A 361 -0.28 -15.35 -20.52
N MET A 362 -0.55 -14.30 -19.75
CA MET A 362 -1.61 -14.26 -18.74
C MET A 362 -2.78 -15.25 -19.06
N PRO A 363 -3.20 -16.14 -18.14
CA PRO A 363 -4.19 -17.20 -18.42
C PRO A 363 -5.54 -16.72 -19.01
N VAL A 364 -5.70 -16.76 -20.34
CA VAL A 364 -6.96 -16.41 -21.00
C VAL A 364 -8.15 -17.18 -20.40
N ASN A 365 -9.35 -16.60 -20.44
CA ASN A 365 -10.53 -17.28 -19.90
C ASN A 365 -10.73 -18.63 -20.60
N GLY A 366 -10.71 -19.74 -19.86
CA GLY A 366 -10.71 -21.11 -20.39
C GLY A 366 -9.34 -21.65 -20.84
N GLY A 367 -8.25 -20.92 -20.63
CA GLY A 367 -6.87 -21.35 -20.86
C GLY A 367 -6.34 -22.26 -19.75
N THR A 368 -5.23 -22.96 -20.02
CA THR A 368 -4.59 -23.85 -19.06
C THR A 368 -4.10 -23.07 -17.83
N THR A 369 -4.63 -23.39 -16.66
CA THR A 369 -4.04 -22.97 -15.39
C THR A 369 -2.98 -23.98 -14.95
N GLU A 370 -1.97 -23.48 -14.28
CA GLU A 370 -0.89 -24.29 -13.73
C GLU A 370 -1.24 -24.61 -12.28
N GLY A 371 -1.20 -25.88 -11.88
CA GLY A 371 -1.57 -26.29 -10.54
C GLY A 371 -2.48 -27.51 -10.55
N ALA A 372 -3.49 -27.53 -9.68
CA ALA A 372 -4.35 -28.69 -9.50
C ALA A 372 -5.20 -28.97 -10.74
N ALA A 373 -5.13 -30.21 -11.22
CA ALA A 373 -6.00 -30.66 -12.31
C ALA A 373 -7.48 -30.54 -11.89
N GLY A 374 -8.33 -30.12 -12.83
CA GLY A 374 -9.77 -29.98 -12.58
C GLY A 374 -10.18 -28.73 -11.80
N VAL A 375 -9.25 -27.86 -11.36
CA VAL A 375 -9.60 -26.62 -10.62
C VAL A 375 -10.47 -25.66 -11.45
N GLU A 376 -10.37 -25.73 -12.78
CA GLU A 376 -11.22 -24.98 -13.72
C GLU A 376 -12.42 -25.79 -14.23
N ASP A 377 -12.52 -27.09 -13.95
CA ASP A 377 -13.62 -27.94 -14.42
C ASP A 377 -14.88 -27.66 -13.59
N PRO A 378 -15.97 -27.12 -14.16
CA PRO A 378 -17.18 -26.76 -13.42
C PRO A 378 -17.84 -27.93 -12.69
N ASN A 379 -17.53 -29.18 -13.03
CA ASN A 379 -18.10 -30.38 -12.40
C ASN A 379 -17.27 -30.92 -11.24
N VAL A 380 -16.13 -30.29 -10.94
CA VAL A 380 -15.24 -30.68 -9.83
C VAL A 380 -15.30 -29.60 -8.74
N ASP A 381 -15.78 -30.00 -7.56
CA ASP A 381 -15.93 -29.12 -6.38
C ASP A 381 -14.95 -29.46 -5.25
N GLU A 382 -14.29 -30.61 -5.33
CA GLU A 382 -13.31 -31.07 -4.35
C GLU A 382 -12.02 -31.56 -5.02
N PRO A 383 -10.87 -31.49 -4.32
CA PRO A 383 -9.63 -32.02 -4.86
C PRO A 383 -9.69 -33.54 -5.07
N PRO A 384 -9.11 -34.06 -6.16
CA PRO A 384 -9.01 -35.50 -6.37
C PRO A 384 -8.28 -36.21 -5.23
N ALA A 385 -8.75 -37.38 -4.81
CA ALA A 385 -8.11 -38.17 -3.75
C ALA A 385 -6.63 -38.50 -4.05
N SER A 386 -6.26 -38.59 -5.33
CA SER A 386 -4.88 -38.83 -5.80
C SER A 386 -3.94 -37.64 -5.60
N ASP A 387 -4.45 -36.45 -5.27
CA ASP A 387 -3.63 -35.27 -4.97
C ASP A 387 -3.22 -35.17 -3.50
N PHE A 388 -3.72 -36.06 -2.65
CA PHE A 388 -3.37 -36.12 -1.24
C PHE A 388 -2.13 -36.99 -1.03
N LEU A 389 -1.19 -36.45 -0.25
CA LEU A 389 0.04 -37.14 0.08
C LEU A 389 -0.22 -38.20 1.15
N PRO A 390 0.49 -39.35 1.08
CA PRO A 390 0.45 -40.37 2.12
C PRO A 390 0.82 -39.83 3.50
N ASP A 391 0.29 -40.48 4.53
CA ASP A 391 0.64 -40.25 5.92
C ASP A 391 2.16 -40.32 6.14
N GLY A 392 2.72 -39.32 6.83
CA GLY A 392 4.15 -39.25 7.14
C GLY A 392 5.03 -38.63 6.05
N LEU A 393 4.46 -38.20 4.91
CA LEU A 393 5.17 -37.43 3.89
C LEU A 393 4.82 -35.94 3.99
N ASP A 394 5.70 -35.18 4.61
CA ASP A 394 5.67 -33.71 4.60
C ASP A 394 6.73 -33.20 3.62
N PRO A 395 6.36 -32.81 2.38
CA PRO A 395 7.32 -32.25 1.45
C PRO A 395 7.92 -30.97 2.04
N PRO A 396 9.23 -30.75 1.83
CA PRO A 396 9.93 -29.64 2.44
C PRO A 396 9.54 -28.27 1.87
N GLN A 397 8.80 -28.23 0.74
CA GLN A 397 8.52 -27.00 -0.01
C GLN A 397 7.17 -27.08 -0.74
N SER A 398 6.49 -25.94 -0.82
CA SER A 398 5.31 -25.67 -1.63
C SER A 398 5.40 -26.30 -3.01
N TYR A 399 4.30 -26.93 -3.46
CA TYR A 399 4.21 -27.48 -4.80
C TYR A 399 3.07 -26.84 -5.62
N PRO A 400 3.31 -26.53 -6.90
CA PRO A 400 4.61 -26.62 -7.59
C PRO A 400 5.60 -25.55 -7.08
N LYS A 401 6.91 -25.86 -7.10
CA LYS A 401 7.95 -25.01 -6.49
C LYS A 401 7.97 -23.55 -6.99
N LYS A 402 7.52 -23.31 -8.22
CA LYS A 402 7.36 -21.97 -8.81
C LYS A 402 6.23 -21.15 -8.18
N CYS A 403 5.28 -21.80 -7.51
CA CYS A 403 4.15 -21.21 -6.82
C CYS A 403 4.42 -21.15 -5.31
N ASN A 404 5.46 -20.44 -4.92
CA ASN A 404 5.93 -20.38 -3.52
C ASN A 404 5.66 -19.02 -2.85
N THR A 405 4.93 -18.11 -3.50
CA THR A 405 4.58 -16.79 -2.94
C THR A 405 3.07 -16.58 -2.98
N GLY A 406 2.55 -15.79 -2.04
CA GLY A 406 1.17 -15.30 -2.06
C GLY A 406 0.84 -14.66 -3.40
N LYS A 407 1.77 -13.90 -3.99
CA LYS A 407 1.60 -13.30 -5.32
C LYS A 407 1.27 -14.32 -6.40
N THR A 408 2.05 -15.40 -6.50
CA THR A 408 1.88 -16.40 -7.56
C THR A 408 0.52 -17.09 -7.52
N TRP A 409 -0.07 -17.21 -6.33
CA TRP A 409 -1.39 -17.81 -6.09
C TRP A 409 -2.54 -16.80 -6.17
N MET A 410 -2.41 -15.65 -5.50
CA MET A 410 -3.49 -14.69 -5.29
C MET A 410 -3.70 -13.78 -6.51
N TRP A 411 -2.66 -13.50 -7.28
CA TRP A 411 -2.75 -12.58 -8.41
C TRP A 411 -2.69 -13.33 -9.73
N TYR A 412 -3.34 -12.73 -10.72
CA TYR A 412 -3.27 -13.22 -12.08
C TYR A 412 -1.87 -12.99 -12.66
N THR A 413 -1.07 -14.06 -12.69
CA THR A 413 0.34 -14.06 -13.11
C THR A 413 0.61 -15.10 -14.19
N LYS A 414 1.73 -14.99 -14.91
CA LYS A 414 2.19 -15.98 -15.91
C LYS A 414 2.27 -17.39 -15.34
N SER A 415 2.66 -17.53 -14.08
CA SER A 415 2.77 -18.84 -13.43
C SER A 415 1.42 -19.54 -13.27
N GLY A 416 0.29 -18.83 -13.40
CA GLY A 416 -1.05 -19.41 -13.51
C GLY A 416 -1.49 -20.27 -12.33
N CYS A 417 -0.88 -20.10 -11.16
CA CYS A 417 -1.03 -21.01 -10.03
C CYS A 417 -2.47 -21.05 -9.53
N SER A 418 -3.09 -22.23 -9.56
CA SER A 418 -4.41 -22.43 -9.00
C SER A 418 -4.59 -23.82 -8.41
N ALA A 419 -5.29 -23.88 -7.28
CA ALA A 419 -5.55 -25.10 -6.52
C ALA A 419 -6.75 -24.90 -5.60
N PHE A 420 -7.41 -25.98 -5.21
CA PHE A 420 -8.42 -25.93 -4.14
C PHE A 420 -7.79 -25.42 -2.85
N SER A 421 -8.56 -24.69 -2.05
CA SER A 421 -8.07 -24.09 -0.80
C SER A 421 -8.93 -24.57 0.37
N PHE A 422 -8.31 -25.09 1.43
CA PHE A 422 -9.02 -25.55 2.61
C PHE A 422 -9.28 -24.39 3.56
N HIS A 423 -10.53 -23.95 3.65
CA HIS A 423 -10.93 -22.82 4.50
C HIS A 423 -12.31 -23.05 5.10
N GLY A 424 -12.49 -22.71 6.38
CA GLY A 424 -13.76 -22.92 7.09
C GLY A 424 -14.20 -24.39 7.16
N GLY A 425 -13.26 -25.33 7.32
CA GLY A 425 -13.55 -26.74 7.53
C GLY A 425 -13.80 -27.59 6.27
N LYS A 426 -13.74 -27.02 5.07
CA LYS A 426 -13.87 -27.74 3.79
C LYS A 426 -12.95 -27.20 2.71
N PHE A 427 -12.70 -28.00 1.67
CA PHE A 427 -12.07 -27.50 0.45
C PHE A 427 -13.03 -26.60 -0.32
N ARG A 428 -12.46 -25.56 -0.91
CA ARG A 428 -13.18 -24.58 -1.72
C ARG A 428 -12.48 -24.41 -3.04
N LYS A 429 -13.30 -24.39 -4.08
CA LYS A 429 -12.86 -24.10 -5.42
C LYS A 429 -12.60 -22.61 -5.58
N PRO A 430 -11.43 -22.19 -6.06
CA PRO A 430 -11.16 -20.78 -6.28
C PRO A 430 -11.77 -20.31 -7.61
N ALA A 431 -12.12 -19.04 -7.68
CA ALA A 431 -12.60 -18.37 -8.88
C ALA A 431 -11.84 -17.05 -9.12
N TRP A 432 -11.90 -16.54 -10.35
CA TRP A 432 -11.42 -15.20 -10.67
C TRP A 432 -12.40 -14.15 -10.16
N LYS A 433 -11.87 -13.21 -9.38
CA LYS A 433 -12.60 -12.05 -8.85
C LYS A 433 -12.00 -10.77 -9.44
N ARG A 434 -12.81 -9.71 -9.49
CA ARG A 434 -12.40 -8.41 -10.03
C ARG A 434 -12.53 -7.34 -8.97
N THR A 435 -11.48 -6.56 -8.79
CA THR A 435 -11.50 -5.38 -7.93
C THR A 435 -12.22 -4.21 -8.62
N ALA A 436 -12.45 -3.12 -7.89
CA ALA A 436 -13.02 -1.89 -8.45
C ALA A 436 -12.19 -1.30 -9.61
N SER A 437 -10.86 -1.47 -9.64
CA SER A 437 -10.03 -1.06 -10.79
C SER A 437 -10.07 -2.05 -11.97
N GLY A 438 -10.79 -3.16 -11.85
CA GLY A 438 -10.83 -4.24 -12.85
C GLY A 438 -9.67 -5.24 -12.75
N PHE A 439 -8.76 -5.07 -11.78
CA PHE A 439 -7.66 -6.01 -11.53
C PHE A 439 -8.20 -7.38 -11.14
N LYS A 440 -7.57 -8.44 -11.66
CA LYS A 440 -7.99 -9.82 -11.42
C LYS A 440 -7.20 -10.44 -10.28
N VAL A 441 -7.92 -10.98 -9.31
CA VAL A 441 -7.36 -11.77 -8.21
C VAL A 441 -8.02 -13.14 -8.18
N ARG A 442 -7.29 -14.13 -7.66
CA ARG A 442 -7.82 -15.46 -7.36
C ARG A 442 -8.32 -15.46 -5.94
N GLY A 443 -9.56 -15.90 -5.74
CA GLY A 443 -10.18 -15.95 -4.42
C GLY A 443 -11.15 -17.12 -4.27
N ILE A 444 -11.54 -17.44 -3.04
CA ILE A 444 -12.60 -18.40 -2.73
C ILE A 444 -13.83 -17.66 -2.23
N GLU A 445 -15.01 -18.22 -2.47
CA GLU A 445 -16.25 -17.67 -1.94
C GLU A 445 -16.63 -18.44 -0.67
N TYR A 446 -16.62 -17.74 0.47
CA TYR A 446 -16.99 -18.30 1.74
C TYR A 446 -17.71 -17.29 2.64
N ASP A 447 -16.94 -16.37 3.18
CA ASP A 447 -17.34 -15.51 4.30
C ASP A 447 -16.78 -14.08 4.12
N HIS A 448 -16.31 -13.77 2.91
CA HIS A 448 -15.84 -12.47 2.47
C HIS A 448 -14.90 -11.81 3.50
N CYS A 449 -15.23 -10.64 4.03
CA CYS A 449 -14.39 -9.92 4.97
C CYS A 449 -14.69 -10.29 6.43
N THR A 450 -14.88 -11.58 6.74
CA THR A 450 -15.28 -12.05 8.08
C THR A 450 -14.55 -11.36 9.24
N LYS A 451 -15.31 -10.98 10.26
CA LYS A 451 -14.87 -10.12 11.39
C LYS A 451 -14.47 -8.70 10.96
N SER A 452 -14.97 -8.23 9.84
CA SER A 452 -14.92 -6.85 9.39
C SER A 452 -16.01 -6.58 8.34
N PRO A 453 -16.35 -5.32 8.05
CA PRO A 453 -17.30 -5.04 6.98
C PRO A 453 -16.84 -5.50 5.59
N ASP A 454 -17.76 -5.99 4.77
CA ASP A 454 -17.52 -6.29 3.37
C ASP A 454 -17.36 -5.02 2.53
N ARG A 455 -18.15 -4.00 2.87
CA ARG A 455 -18.25 -2.75 2.10
C ARG A 455 -18.11 -1.49 2.97
N PRO A 456 -16.98 -1.32 3.70
CA PRO A 456 -16.79 -0.18 4.59
C PRO A 456 -16.86 1.13 3.79
N ALA A 457 -17.71 2.05 4.22
CA ALA A 457 -18.00 3.32 3.55
C ALA A 457 -18.29 3.14 2.04
N LYS A 458 -18.93 2.02 1.67
CA LYS A 458 -19.29 1.62 0.30
C LYS A 458 -18.12 1.22 -0.62
N PHE A 459 -16.90 1.13 -0.10
CA PHE A 459 -15.78 0.57 -0.84
C PHE A 459 -15.86 -0.96 -0.83
N ASP A 460 -15.89 -1.60 -2.00
CA ASP A 460 -16.07 -3.05 -2.10
C ASP A 460 -14.75 -3.80 -1.84
N PHE A 461 -14.58 -4.31 -0.62
CA PHE A 461 -13.35 -4.98 -0.19
C PHE A 461 -13.39 -6.50 -0.40
N ARG A 462 -14.57 -7.07 -0.68
CA ARG A 462 -14.80 -8.52 -0.82
C ARG A 462 -13.82 -9.20 -1.78
N PRO A 463 -13.52 -8.68 -2.99
CA PRO A 463 -12.56 -9.35 -3.89
C PRO A 463 -11.17 -9.52 -3.27
N ALA A 464 -10.74 -8.58 -2.43
CA ALA A 464 -9.46 -8.68 -1.73
C ALA A 464 -9.53 -9.65 -0.56
N CYS A 465 -10.62 -9.63 0.23
CA CYS A 465 -10.83 -10.55 1.35
C CYS A 465 -10.92 -12.00 0.88
N ASP A 466 -11.72 -12.26 -0.15
CA ASP A 466 -11.83 -13.58 -0.78
C ASP A 466 -10.47 -14.11 -1.31
N SER A 467 -9.60 -13.20 -1.76
CA SER A 467 -8.24 -13.53 -2.20
C SER A 467 -7.29 -13.80 -1.04
N HIS A 468 -7.47 -13.09 0.07
CA HIS A 468 -6.74 -13.32 1.32
C HIS A 468 -7.09 -14.68 1.92
N ASP A 469 -8.38 -15.03 2.02
CA ASP A 469 -8.85 -16.35 2.44
C ASP A 469 -8.29 -17.45 1.56
N TYR A 470 -8.20 -17.19 0.25
CA TYR A 470 -7.60 -18.13 -0.68
C TYR A 470 -6.14 -18.41 -0.33
N GLY A 471 -5.35 -17.36 -0.10
CA GLY A 471 -3.95 -17.46 0.33
C GLY A 471 -3.80 -18.20 1.66
N TYR A 472 -4.64 -17.90 2.65
CA TYR A 472 -4.62 -18.58 3.95
C TYR A 472 -5.01 -20.05 3.86
N GLY A 473 -6.07 -20.39 3.14
CA GLY A 473 -6.47 -21.77 2.97
C GLY A 473 -5.44 -22.58 2.15
N LEU A 474 -4.69 -21.96 1.23
CA LEU A 474 -3.53 -22.59 0.57
C LEU A 474 -2.41 -22.93 1.56
N MET A 475 -2.24 -22.13 2.62
CA MET A 475 -1.30 -22.47 3.70
C MET A 475 -1.83 -23.61 4.56
N THR A 476 -3.14 -23.68 4.79
CA THR A 476 -3.76 -24.79 5.52
C THR A 476 -3.83 -26.09 4.72
N ASN A 477 -3.76 -26.05 3.39
CA ASN A 477 -3.63 -27.25 2.55
C ASN A 477 -2.45 -28.14 2.98
N GLN A 478 -1.35 -27.54 3.47
CA GLN A 478 -0.21 -28.29 4.01
C GLN A 478 -0.64 -29.21 5.15
N LYS A 479 -1.45 -28.71 6.10
CA LYS A 479 -2.01 -29.52 7.21
C LYS A 479 -3.00 -30.59 6.74
N LYS A 480 -3.60 -30.40 5.56
CA LYS A 480 -4.51 -31.37 4.94
C LYS A 480 -3.81 -32.34 4.01
N ARG A 481 -2.47 -32.28 3.92
CA ARG A 481 -1.64 -33.12 3.05
C ARG A 481 -2.06 -33.02 1.59
N TYR A 482 -2.68 -31.92 1.20
CA TYR A 482 -2.99 -31.67 -0.19
C TYR A 482 -1.73 -31.11 -0.87
N LYS A 483 -1.24 -31.78 -1.91
CA LYS A 483 0.10 -31.48 -2.46
C LYS A 483 0.24 -30.07 -3.02
N TYR A 484 -0.86 -29.38 -3.34
CA TYR A 484 -0.82 -27.98 -3.79
C TYR A 484 -1.03 -27.04 -2.61
N TYR A 485 0.04 -26.45 -2.11
CA TYR A 485 0.01 -25.59 -0.93
C TYR A 485 1.05 -24.47 -1.00
N LEU A 486 0.83 -23.44 -0.19
CA LEU A 486 1.80 -22.41 0.13
C LEU A 486 2.44 -22.73 1.49
N ASP A 487 3.76 -22.58 1.63
CA ASP A 487 4.44 -22.95 2.89
C ASP A 487 3.83 -22.21 4.09
N ARG A 488 3.51 -22.94 5.17
CA ARG A 488 2.96 -22.35 6.38
C ARG A 488 4.06 -21.82 7.29
N ASN A 489 4.54 -20.61 7.02
CA ASN A 489 5.50 -19.90 7.87
C ASN A 489 5.22 -18.38 7.91
N VAL A 490 5.94 -17.66 8.80
CA VAL A 490 5.75 -16.22 9.01
C VAL A 490 5.99 -15.39 7.75
N VAL A 491 6.99 -15.75 6.94
CA VAL A 491 7.34 -15.03 5.71
C VAL A 491 6.20 -15.14 4.68
N ARG A 492 5.63 -16.34 4.51
CA ARG A 492 4.50 -16.55 3.59
C ARG A 492 3.21 -15.93 4.09
N LYS A 493 2.95 -15.97 5.41
CA LYS A 493 1.82 -15.25 6.01
C LYS A 493 1.93 -13.76 5.70
N LEU A 494 3.09 -13.15 5.96
CA LEU A 494 3.31 -11.73 5.70
C LEU A 494 3.22 -11.37 4.22
N ASP A 495 3.68 -12.24 3.32
CA ASP A 495 3.46 -12.04 1.88
C ASP A 495 1.97 -12.05 1.54
N VAL A 496 1.18 -13.03 2.00
CA VAL A 496 -0.28 -13.05 1.79
C VAL A 496 -0.95 -11.78 2.35
N ASP A 497 -0.64 -11.40 3.59
CA ASP A 497 -1.20 -10.19 4.22
C ASP A 497 -0.82 -8.91 3.48
N THR A 498 0.43 -8.83 3.00
CA THR A 498 0.91 -7.66 2.26
C THR A 498 0.30 -7.60 0.86
N ARG A 499 0.07 -8.74 0.19
CA ARG A 499 -0.69 -8.78 -1.07
C ARG A 499 -2.14 -8.41 -0.89
N PHE A 500 -2.76 -8.81 0.22
CA PHE A 500 -4.09 -8.33 0.60
C PHE A 500 -4.10 -6.80 0.73
N TYR A 501 -3.15 -6.23 1.47
CA TYR A 501 -3.05 -4.78 1.62
C TYR A 501 -2.82 -4.06 0.30
N ILE A 502 -1.89 -4.52 -0.55
CA ILE A 502 -1.65 -3.91 -1.86
C ILE A 502 -2.90 -4.03 -2.75
N THR A 503 -3.60 -5.16 -2.70
CA THR A 503 -4.84 -5.35 -3.45
C THR A 503 -5.90 -4.33 -3.01
N LEU A 504 -6.10 -4.16 -1.70
CA LEU A 504 -7.01 -3.12 -1.18
C LEU A 504 -6.55 -1.72 -1.59
N ARG A 505 -5.30 -1.37 -1.27
CA ARG A 505 -4.73 -0.02 -1.42
C ARG A 505 -4.64 0.45 -2.87
N ASP A 506 -4.23 -0.42 -3.79
CA ASP A 506 -3.93 -0.03 -5.18
C ASP A 506 -4.98 -0.51 -6.17
N LYS A 507 -5.56 -1.70 -5.94
CA LYS A 507 -6.43 -2.35 -6.91
C LYS A 507 -7.91 -2.16 -6.59
N VAL A 508 -8.28 -2.05 -5.32
CA VAL A 508 -9.63 -1.62 -4.92
C VAL A 508 -9.68 -0.10 -4.87
N CYS A 509 -8.89 0.54 -4.02
CA CYS A 509 -8.93 2.00 -3.85
C CYS A 509 -8.51 2.78 -5.10
N GLY A 510 -7.63 2.21 -5.94
CA GLY A 510 -7.28 2.81 -7.23
C GLY A 510 -8.48 2.94 -8.18
N GLY A 511 -9.49 2.06 -8.06
CA GLY A 511 -10.71 2.09 -8.88
C GLY A 511 -11.70 3.19 -8.51
N TYR A 512 -11.46 3.93 -7.43
CA TYR A 512 -12.32 5.04 -6.99
C TYR A 512 -11.70 6.41 -7.29
N PHE A 513 -12.58 7.40 -7.46
CA PHE A 513 -12.22 8.78 -7.73
C PHE A 513 -11.25 9.36 -6.69
N ILE A 514 -10.34 10.22 -7.15
CA ILE A 514 -9.20 10.70 -6.35
C ILE A 514 -9.60 11.36 -5.03
N LEU A 515 -10.75 12.04 -4.96
CA LEU A 515 -11.20 12.73 -3.74
C LEU A 515 -11.62 11.77 -2.60
N VAL A 516 -12.02 10.54 -2.91
CA VAL A 516 -12.44 9.54 -1.90
C VAL A 516 -11.39 8.44 -1.70
N ARG A 517 -10.41 8.35 -2.61
CA ARG A 517 -9.33 7.35 -2.59
C ARG A 517 -8.52 7.35 -1.30
N GLY A 518 -8.20 8.53 -0.77
CA GLY A 518 -7.46 8.67 0.49
C GLY A 518 -8.19 8.05 1.69
N ALA A 519 -9.52 8.18 1.75
CA ALA A 519 -10.34 7.54 2.79
C ALA A 519 -10.34 6.01 2.63
N CYS A 520 -10.52 5.52 1.40
CA CYS A 520 -10.43 4.09 1.08
C CYS A 520 -9.08 3.50 1.52
N LYS A 521 -7.96 4.16 1.22
CA LYS A 521 -6.63 3.65 1.59
C LYS A 521 -6.38 3.63 3.10
N LYS A 522 -6.96 4.58 3.84
CA LYS A 522 -6.91 4.58 5.31
C LYS A 522 -7.67 3.39 5.87
N LEU A 523 -8.87 3.10 5.35
CA LEU A 523 -9.60 1.87 5.67
C LEU A 523 -8.79 0.63 5.29
N ALA A 524 -8.20 0.57 4.10
CA ALA A 524 -7.34 -0.54 3.69
C ALA A 524 -6.19 -0.80 4.67
N LYS A 525 -5.60 0.26 5.25
CA LYS A 525 -4.56 0.14 6.29
C LYS A 525 -5.11 -0.44 7.60
N VAL A 526 -6.35 -0.11 7.98
CA VAL A 526 -7.04 -0.70 9.15
C VAL A 526 -7.25 -2.20 8.95
N TYR A 527 -7.72 -2.63 7.77
CA TYR A 527 -7.90 -4.06 7.43
C TYR A 527 -6.57 -4.81 7.45
N TYR A 528 -5.52 -4.22 6.88
CA TYR A 528 -4.18 -4.81 6.92
C TYR A 528 -3.67 -4.96 8.36
N ALA A 529 -3.85 -3.94 9.20
CA ALA A 529 -3.45 -4.03 10.61
C ALA A 529 -4.22 -5.14 11.34
N ALA A 530 -5.52 -5.33 11.05
CA ALA A 530 -6.32 -6.41 11.63
C ALA A 530 -5.79 -7.80 11.29
N VAL A 531 -5.45 -8.08 10.01
CA VAL A 531 -4.92 -9.41 9.62
C VAL A 531 -3.49 -9.67 10.12
N LEU A 532 -2.68 -8.62 10.31
CA LEU A 532 -1.40 -8.74 11.00
C LEU A 532 -1.59 -9.11 12.48
N ALA A 533 -2.54 -8.47 13.15
CA ALA A 533 -2.84 -8.69 14.57
C ALA A 533 -3.46 -10.06 14.85
N PHE A 534 -4.44 -10.47 14.05
CA PHE A 534 -5.33 -11.58 14.37
C PHE A 534 -5.50 -12.63 13.26
N GLY A 535 -4.99 -12.38 12.06
CA GLY A 535 -5.13 -13.33 10.95
C GLY A 535 -4.36 -14.61 11.23
N MET A 536 -5.02 -15.76 11.06
CA MET A 536 -4.42 -17.09 11.27
C MET A 536 -4.69 -18.01 10.09
N PRO A 537 -3.64 -18.51 9.40
CA PRO A 537 -3.76 -19.51 8.34
C PRO A 537 -4.08 -20.92 8.83
#